data_AF-A0A7X5JAX8-F1
#
_entry.id   AF-A0A7X5JAX8-F1
#
_cell.length_a   1.000
_cell.length_b   1.000
_cell.length_c   1.000
_cell.angle_alpha   90.00
_cell.angle_beta   90.00
_cell.angle_gamma   90.00
#
_symmetry.space_group_name_H-M   'P 1'
#
loop_
_entity.id
_entity.type
_entity.pdbx_description
1 polymer ?
#
loop_
_entity_poly.entity_id
_entity_poly.type
_entity_poly.pdbx_seq_one_letter_code
_entity_poly.pdbx_strand_id
1 'polypeptide(L)'
;MSEQDDHTLLRQLIERNNRVLEDNNKILKRLYHWSIFNGILRVLWYVVLIGLPFALYFYVLEPYFNAFGSSYDTFQVGLNEIPGVRAFQEFFGGEVGE
;
A
#
# COMPACT_ATOMS: atom_id res chain seq x y z
N MET A 1 58.53 -14.00 16.01
CA MET A 1 57.49 -14.19 14.98
C MET A 1 58.20 -14.16 13.64
N SER A 2 58.04 -15.22 12.86
CA SER A 2 58.71 -15.36 11.56
C SER A 2 57.95 -14.53 10.52
N GLU A 3 58.65 -13.84 9.63
CA GLU A 3 58.07 -13.05 8.51
C GLU A 3 57.11 -13.90 7.63
N GLN A 4 57.29 -15.22 7.62
CA GLN A 4 56.38 -16.18 6.97
C GLN A 4 55.01 -16.31 7.66
N ASP A 5 54.95 -16.14 8.99
CA ASP A 5 53.68 -16.17 9.73
C ASP A 5 52.84 -14.94 9.36
N ASP A 6 53.45 -13.76 9.23
CA ASP A 6 52.73 -12.53 8.88
C ASP A 6 52.13 -12.60 7.47
N HIS A 7 52.86 -13.13 6.50
CA HIS A 7 52.35 -13.32 5.13
C HIS A 7 51.22 -14.34 5.03
N THR A 8 51.29 -15.42 5.81
CA THR A 8 50.23 -16.44 5.84
C THR A 8 48.98 -15.91 6.54
N LEU A 9 49.13 -15.15 7.62
CA LEU A 9 48.05 -14.50 8.34
C LEU A 9 47.38 -13.42 7.47
N LEU A 10 48.16 -12.64 6.73
CA LEU A 10 47.65 -11.66 5.76
C LEU A 10 46.83 -12.32 4.65
N ARG A 11 47.31 -13.44 4.09
CA ARG A 11 46.55 -14.22 3.09
C ARG A 11 45.23 -14.73 3.66
N GLN A 12 45.24 -15.28 4.87
CA GLN A 12 44.02 -15.74 5.53
C GLN A 12 43.02 -14.60 5.76
N LEU A 13 43.50 -13.43 6.19
CA LEU A 13 42.66 -12.25 6.37
C LEU A 13 42.01 -11.80 5.06
N ILE A 14 42.76 -11.76 3.97
CA ILE A 14 42.25 -11.39 2.64
C ILE A 14 41.21 -12.40 2.15
N GLU A 15 41.46 -13.70 2.28
CA GLU A 15 40.49 -14.74 1.92
C GLU A 15 39.20 -14.63 2.74
N ARG A 16 39.33 -14.38 4.05
CA ARG A 16 38.16 -14.23 4.92
C ARG A 16 37.34 -13.00 4.56
N ASN A 17 38.01 -11.90 4.26
CA ASN A 17 37.34 -10.66 3.83
C ASN A 17 36.59 -10.87 2.51
N ASN A 18 37.22 -11.54 1.53
CA ASN A 18 36.57 -11.88 0.26
C ASN A 18 35.33 -12.75 0.45
N ARG A 19 35.39 -13.78 1.32
CA ARG A 19 34.22 -14.62 1.62
C ARG A 19 33.08 -13.82 2.24
N VAL A 20 33.38 -12.94 3.18
CA VAL A 20 32.37 -12.09 3.84
C VAL A 20 31.72 -11.13 2.83
N LEU A 21 32.50 -10.56 1.91
CA LEU A 21 31.95 -9.71 0.84
C LEU A 21 31.04 -10.49 -0.11
N GLU A 22 31.42 -11.72 -0.44
CA GLU A 22 30.63 -12.61 -1.29
C GLU A 22 29.29 -12.98 -0.63
N ASP A 23 29.31 -13.26 0.67
CA ASP A 23 28.10 -13.55 1.45
C ASP A 23 27.21 -12.30 1.63
N ASN A 24 27.80 -11.12 1.81
CA ASN A 24 27.05 -9.87 1.82
C ASN A 24 26.32 -9.63 0.50
N ASN A 25 26.97 -9.88 -0.64
CA ASN A 25 26.35 -9.72 -1.95
C ASN A 25 25.14 -10.68 -2.12
N LYS A 26 25.26 -11.92 -1.63
CA LYS A 26 24.14 -12.88 -1.62
C LYS A 26 22.96 -12.38 -0.78
N ILE A 27 23.23 -11.77 0.38
CA ILE A 27 22.20 -11.22 1.26
C ILE A 27 21.51 -10.01 0.62
N LEU A 28 22.27 -9.05 0.06
CA LEU A 28 21.72 -7.91 -0.66
C LEU A 28 20.81 -8.34 -1.81
N LYS A 29 21.26 -9.34 -2.59
CA LYS A 29 20.47 -9.89 -3.71
C LYS A 29 19.16 -10.52 -3.24
N ARG A 30 19.12 -11.10 -2.03
CA ARG A 30 17.89 -11.61 -1.42
C ARG A 30 16.99 -10.48 -0.94
N LEU A 31 17.54 -9.45 -0.28
CA LEU A 31 16.77 -8.33 0.27
C LEU A 31 16.12 -7.44 -0.80
N TYR A 32 16.78 -7.27 -1.95
CA TYR A 32 16.28 -6.42 -3.04
C TYR A 32 14.87 -6.81 -3.49
N HIS A 33 14.60 -8.11 -3.62
CA HIS A 33 13.28 -8.61 -4.04
C HIS A 33 12.19 -8.34 -3.00
N TRP A 34 12.51 -8.46 -1.70
CA TRP A 34 11.57 -8.17 -0.62
C TRP A 34 11.23 -6.68 -0.53
N SER A 35 12.20 -5.81 -0.78
CA SER A 35 11.97 -4.37 -0.80
C SER A 35 10.99 -3.96 -1.91
N ILE A 36 11.11 -4.56 -3.10
CA ILE A 36 10.19 -4.33 -4.22
C ILE A 36 8.79 -4.87 -3.87
N PHE A 37 8.71 -6.06 -3.29
CA PHE A 37 7.44 -6.68 -2.92
C PHE A 37 6.61 -5.80 -1.97
N ASN A 38 7.27 -5.21 -0.97
CA ASN A 38 6.61 -4.30 -0.03
C ASN A 38 6.05 -3.04 -0.71
N GLY A 39 6.79 -2.47 -1.68
CA GLY A 39 6.32 -1.34 -2.48
C GLY A 39 5.09 -1.70 -3.33
N ILE A 40 5.14 -2.85 -4.00
CA ILE A 40 4.03 -3.36 -4.82
C ILE A 40 2.79 -3.61 -3.95
N LEU A 41 2.96 -4.24 -2.78
CA LEU A 41 1.86 -4.54 -1.87
C LEU A 41 1.14 -3.27 -1.41
N ARG A 42 1.88 -2.19 -1.14
CA ARG A 42 1.31 -0.90 -0.75
C ARG A 42 0.50 -0.27 -1.88
N VAL A 43 1.00 -0.33 -3.12
CA VAL A 43 0.28 0.15 -4.30
C VAL A 43 -0.99 -0.68 -4.51
N LEU A 44 -0.89 -2.00 -4.41
CA LEU A 44 -2.04 -2.91 -4.49
C LEU A 44 -3.11 -2.56 -3.45
N TRP A 45 -2.71 -2.26 -2.22
CA TRP A 45 -3.64 -1.84 -1.17
C TRP A 45 -4.40 -0.56 -1.54
N TYR A 46 -3.72 0.45 -2.08
CA TYR A 46 -4.40 1.67 -2.55
C TYR A 46 -5.30 1.42 -3.76
N VAL A 47 -4.88 0.55 -4.69
CA VAL A 47 -5.71 0.13 -5.83
C VAL A 47 -6.97 -0.58 -5.35
N VAL A 48 -6.89 -1.42 -4.31
CA VAL A 48 -8.07 -2.04 -3.70
C VAL A 48 -8.92 -1.00 -2.98
N LEU A 49 -8.31 -0.10 -2.20
CA LEU A 49 -9.04 0.95 -1.47
C LEU A 49 -9.85 1.85 -2.40
N ILE A 50 -9.30 2.20 -3.57
CA ILE A 50 -9.97 3.05 -4.56
C ILE A 50 -10.84 2.22 -5.50
N GLY A 51 -10.36 1.05 -5.89
CA GLY A 51 -11.04 0.15 -6.82
C GLY A 51 -12.27 -0.52 -6.22
N LEU A 52 -12.32 -0.74 -4.90
CA LEU A 52 -13.48 -1.32 -4.23
C LEU A 52 -14.72 -0.41 -4.30
N PRO A 53 -14.69 0.88 -3.89
CA PRO A 53 -15.85 1.76 -4.07
C PRO A 53 -16.19 1.96 -5.55
N PHE A 54 -15.20 1.97 -6.44
CA PHE A 54 -15.44 2.05 -7.88
C PHE A 54 -16.15 0.80 -8.42
N ALA A 55 -15.66 -0.40 -8.10
CA ALA A 55 -16.28 -1.67 -8.49
C ALA A 55 -17.67 -1.80 -7.90
N LEU A 56 -17.86 -1.38 -6.63
CA LEU A 56 -19.16 -1.35 -5.98
C LEU A 56 -20.10 -0.38 -6.69
N TYR A 57 -19.62 0.79 -7.14
CA TYR A 57 -20.43 1.71 -7.96
C TYR A 57 -20.86 1.10 -9.29
N PHE A 58 -19.93 0.55 -10.08
CA PHE A 58 -20.30 0.03 -11.39
C PHE A 58 -21.14 -1.27 -11.32
N TYR A 59 -20.82 -2.21 -10.43
CA TYR A 59 -21.55 -3.48 -10.39
C TYR A 59 -22.81 -3.45 -9.51
N VAL A 60 -22.80 -2.69 -8.42
CA VAL A 60 -23.93 -2.64 -7.49
C VAL A 60 -24.80 -1.44 -7.79
N LEU A 61 -24.28 -0.25 -8.03
CA LEU A 61 -25.14 0.91 -8.23
C LEU A 61 -25.79 0.97 -9.62
N GLU A 62 -25.14 0.49 -10.69
CA GLU A 62 -25.73 0.48 -12.05
C GLU A 62 -27.12 -0.19 -12.16
N PRO A 63 -27.38 -1.41 -11.62
CA PRO A 63 -28.72 -1.99 -11.66
C PRO A 63 -29.73 -1.21 -10.80
N TYR A 64 -29.29 -0.58 -9.70
CA TYR A 64 -30.16 0.27 -8.88
C TYR A 64 -30.48 1.57 -9.60
N PHE A 65 -29.52 2.24 -10.26
CA PHE A 65 -29.79 3.44 -11.05
C PHE A 65 -30.71 3.17 -12.24
N ASN A 66 -30.56 2.03 -12.91
CA ASN A 66 -31.46 1.61 -13.99
C ASN A 66 -32.86 1.23 -13.47
N ALA A 67 -32.98 0.69 -12.26
CA ALA A 67 -34.27 0.40 -11.63
C ALA A 67 -34.96 1.66 -11.03
N PHE A 68 -34.18 2.66 -10.57
CA PHE A 68 -34.65 3.86 -9.88
C PHE A 68 -34.75 5.12 -10.75
N GLY A 69 -34.50 5.01 -12.06
CA GLY A 69 -34.86 6.01 -13.08
C GLY A 69 -34.70 7.47 -12.66
N SER A 70 -33.55 8.09 -12.94
CA SER A 70 -33.31 9.55 -12.90
C SER A 70 -33.46 10.32 -11.59
N SER A 71 -33.79 9.71 -10.46
CA SER A 71 -34.22 10.48 -9.29
C SER A 71 -33.07 10.76 -8.31
N TYR A 72 -32.25 11.75 -8.66
CA TYR A 72 -31.33 12.43 -7.75
C TYR A 72 -32.06 12.89 -6.47
N ASP A 73 -33.33 13.28 -6.61
CA ASP A 73 -34.23 13.62 -5.49
C ASP A 73 -34.54 12.42 -4.59
N THR A 74 -34.77 11.22 -5.14
CA THR A 74 -35.01 10.00 -4.32
C THR A 74 -33.74 9.57 -3.59
N PHE A 75 -32.56 9.78 -4.18
CA PHE A 75 -31.29 9.52 -3.51
C PHE A 75 -31.05 10.49 -2.34
N GLN A 76 -31.39 11.78 -2.47
CA GLN A 76 -31.36 12.72 -1.35
C GLN A 76 -32.37 12.35 -0.25
N VAL A 77 -33.58 11.91 -0.61
CA VAL A 77 -34.58 11.45 0.35
C VAL A 77 -34.09 10.21 1.11
N GLY A 78 -33.54 9.20 0.42
CA GLY A 78 -33.01 7.99 1.04
C GLY A 78 -31.76 8.23 1.90
N LEU A 79 -30.86 9.14 1.50
CA LEU A 79 -29.72 9.53 2.33
C LEU A 79 -30.13 10.32 3.57
N ASN A 80 -31.15 11.17 3.47
CA ASN A 80 -31.72 11.90 4.60
C ASN A 80 -32.50 11.00 5.56
N GLU A 81 -32.92 9.81 5.16
CA GLU A 81 -33.57 8.85 6.06
C GLU A 81 -32.57 8.11 6.94
N ILE A 82 -31.30 7.96 6.52
CA ILE A 82 -30.26 7.26 7.29
C ILE A 82 -29.73 8.17 8.42
N PRO A 83 -29.94 7.83 9.70
CA PRO A 83 -29.59 8.69 10.83
C PRO A 83 -28.09 9.01 10.95
N GLY A 84 -27.21 8.11 10.50
CA GLY A 84 -25.76 8.35 10.50
C GLY A 84 -25.28 9.35 9.44
N VAL A 85 -25.97 9.47 8.31
CA VAL A 85 -25.60 10.40 7.23
C VAL A 85 -26.09 11.82 7.54
N ARG A 86 -27.26 11.96 8.18
CA ARG A 86 -27.73 13.24 8.73
C ARG A 86 -26.76 13.84 9.75
N ALA A 87 -26.31 13.02 10.72
CA ALA A 87 -25.33 13.45 11.71
C ALA A 87 -23.99 13.86 11.07
N PHE A 88 -23.59 13.20 9.99
CA PHE A 88 -22.39 13.53 9.22
C PHE A 88 -22.56 14.87 8.47
N GLN A 89 -23.69 15.11 7.79
CA GLN A 89 -23.94 16.39 7.11
C GLN A 89 -24.08 17.57 8.08
N GLU A 90 -24.71 17.37 9.23
CA GLU A 90 -24.84 18.42 10.24
C GLU A 90 -23.48 18.76 10.88
N PHE A 91 -22.62 17.75 11.05
CA PHE A 91 -21.26 17.91 11.57
C PHE A 91 -20.28 18.53 10.56
N PHE A 92 -20.39 18.21 9.26
CA PHE A 92 -19.47 18.69 8.22
C PHE A 92 -20.00 19.87 7.38
N GLY A 93 -21.30 20.12 7.39
CA GLY A 93 -21.96 21.18 6.59
C GLY A 93 -22.18 22.49 7.34
N GLY A 94 -21.88 22.55 8.65
CA GLY A 94 -22.07 23.73 9.49
C GLY A 94 -21.01 24.82 9.39
N GLU A 95 -19.96 24.66 8.57
CA GLU A 95 -18.81 25.60 8.47
C GLU A 95 -18.55 26.11 7.04
N VAL A 96 -19.59 26.38 6.25
CA VAL A 96 -19.43 27.23 5.04
C VAL A 96 -20.57 28.24 5.00
N GLY A 97 -20.47 29.27 5.83
CA GLY A 97 -21.47 30.32 5.93
C GLY A 97 -20.98 31.53 6.73
N GLU A 98 -19.99 32.24 6.19
CA GLU A 98 -20.00 33.71 6.10
C GLU A 98 -19.68 34.12 4.67
#